data_AF-A0A0Q5ZDM7-F1
#
_entry.id   AF-A0A0Q5ZDM7-F1
#
_cell.length_a   1.000
_cell.length_b   1.000
_cell.length_c   1.000
_cell.angle_alpha   90.00
_cell.angle_beta   90.00
_cell.angle_gamma   90.00
#
_symmetry.space_group_name_H-M   'P 1'
#
loop_
_entity.id
_entity.type
_entity.pdbx_description
1 polymer ?
#
loop_
_entity_poly.entity_id
_entity_poly.type
_entity_poly.pdbx_seq_one_letter_code
_entity_poly.pdbx_strand_id
1 'polypeptide(L)'
;MRNIMIIAAVMIGLGTFMAQMADKMSSASATSVPRTTVAVAATEPAGGRSISIPRDGRGHFQTEGRVDGQRIGFMIDTGASVVALNESSAARFGLRPSRSDYNATVSTANGTIKAARTRIAMLEVGGLVVRDVDAMVLPDAALSENLLGLSFLSRLKRFEYANGQMVLEQ
;
A
#
# COMPACT_ATOMS: atom_id res chain seq x y z
N MET A 1 -28.31 -59.70 -7.83
CA MET A 1 -27.53 -58.49 -7.52
C MET A 1 -28.11 -57.33 -8.31
N ARG A 2 -28.42 -56.26 -7.59
CA ARG A 2 -28.87 -54.90 -7.93
C ARG A 2 -28.93 -54.48 -9.42
N ASN A 3 -30.12 -53.97 -9.78
CA ASN A 3 -30.65 -53.52 -11.07
C ASN A 3 -29.88 -52.40 -11.82
N ILE A 4 -30.34 -52.21 -13.10
CA ILE A 4 -30.35 -51.02 -14.01
C ILE A 4 -29.32 -51.21 -15.16
N MET A 5 -29.62 -51.74 -16.36
CA MET A 5 -30.69 -51.47 -17.36
C MET A 5 -30.98 -49.97 -17.58
N ILE A 6 -30.94 -49.32 -18.75
CA ILE A 6 -30.61 -49.65 -20.14
C ILE A 6 -30.97 -48.36 -20.94
N ILE A 7 -30.34 -48.15 -22.10
CA ILE A 7 -30.84 -47.39 -23.29
C ILE A 7 -30.63 -45.87 -23.37
N ALA A 8 -29.65 -45.57 -24.23
CA ALA A 8 -29.53 -44.41 -25.10
C ALA A 8 -30.61 -44.39 -26.21
N ALA A 9 -30.89 -43.17 -26.70
CA ALA A 9 -31.43 -42.74 -28.01
C ALA A 9 -32.43 -41.60 -27.73
N VAL A 10 -32.56 -40.52 -28.51
CA VAL A 10 -32.59 -40.42 -29.96
C VAL A 10 -32.43 -38.91 -30.31
N MET A 11 -31.98 -38.61 -31.53
CA MET A 11 -32.27 -37.38 -32.31
C MET A 11 -31.15 -36.33 -32.45
N ILE A 12 -30.07 -36.77 -33.09
CA ILE A 12 -29.38 -36.02 -34.14
C ILE A 12 -30.40 -35.77 -35.26
N GLY A 13 -30.87 -34.54 -35.43
CA GLY A 13 -31.87 -34.28 -36.47
C GLY A 13 -32.48 -32.90 -36.52
N LEU A 14 -31.71 -31.83 -36.34
CA LEU A 14 -32.10 -30.50 -36.85
C LEU A 14 -30.90 -29.54 -37.01
N GLY A 15 -29.75 -30.09 -37.39
CA GLY A 15 -28.49 -29.36 -37.62
C GLY A 15 -28.42 -28.58 -38.94
N THR A 16 -29.53 -28.19 -39.57
CA THR A 16 -29.48 -27.54 -40.90
C THR A 16 -30.42 -26.35 -41.10
N PHE A 17 -31.22 -25.95 -40.11
CA PHE A 17 -32.19 -24.83 -40.28
C PHE A 17 -31.78 -23.49 -39.64
N MET A 18 -30.71 -23.43 -38.83
CA MET A 18 -30.24 -22.19 -38.18
C MET A 18 -29.00 -21.56 -38.87
N ALA A 19 -28.78 -21.88 -40.14
CA ALA A 19 -27.62 -21.39 -40.91
C ALA A 19 -27.95 -20.22 -41.87
N GLN A 20 -29.20 -19.73 -41.92
CA GLN A 20 -29.62 -18.68 -42.88
C GLN A 20 -30.42 -17.53 -42.28
N MET A 21 -30.56 -17.45 -40.95
CA MET A 21 -31.24 -16.35 -40.28
C MET A 21 -30.26 -15.61 -39.37
N ALA A 22 -30.08 -14.33 -39.66
CA ALA A 22 -29.35 -13.34 -38.87
C ALA A 22 -27.86 -13.11 -39.15
N ASP A 23 -27.44 -13.48 -40.36
CA ASP A 23 -26.45 -12.75 -41.18
C ASP A 23 -26.87 -11.27 -41.47
N LYS A 24 -27.71 -10.65 -40.63
CA LYS A 24 -28.36 -9.34 -40.84
C LYS A 24 -28.16 -8.31 -39.74
N MET A 25 -27.36 -8.59 -38.71
CA MET A 25 -26.96 -7.56 -37.73
C MET A 25 -25.45 -7.62 -37.46
N SER A 26 -24.67 -7.67 -38.54
CA SER A 26 -23.30 -7.17 -38.53
C SER A 26 -23.35 -5.68 -38.86
N SER A 27 -23.23 -4.83 -37.84
CA SER A 27 -22.67 -3.47 -37.92
C SER A 27 -22.63 -2.80 -36.54
N ALA A 28 -21.51 -2.12 -36.25
CA ALA A 28 -21.24 -1.19 -35.15
C ALA A 28 -20.62 -1.75 -33.84
N SER A 29 -19.33 -2.04 -33.93
CA SER A 29 -18.22 -1.52 -33.11
C SER A 29 -18.42 -1.13 -31.63
N ALA A 30 -17.59 -1.78 -30.80
CA ALA A 30 -16.90 -1.29 -29.59
C ALA A 30 -17.73 -0.90 -28.35
N THR A 31 -18.02 -1.92 -27.54
CA THR A 31 -18.43 -1.81 -26.14
C THR A 31 -17.38 -1.07 -25.29
N SER A 32 -17.69 0.14 -24.88
CA SER A 32 -17.03 0.84 -23.77
C SER A 32 -17.40 0.16 -22.45
N VAL A 33 -16.43 -0.43 -21.77
CA VAL A 33 -16.60 -0.95 -20.40
C VAL A 33 -16.89 0.24 -19.47
N PRO A 34 -18.02 0.27 -18.74
CA PRO A 34 -18.22 1.29 -17.72
C PRO A 34 -17.26 0.96 -16.58
N ARG A 35 -16.17 1.72 -16.49
CA ARG A 35 -15.36 1.76 -15.29
C ARG A 35 -16.24 2.39 -14.23
N THR A 36 -16.78 1.58 -13.32
CA THR A 36 -17.38 2.04 -12.07
C THR A 36 -16.32 2.85 -11.34
N THR A 37 -16.28 4.15 -11.58
CA THR A 37 -15.60 5.09 -10.71
C THR A 37 -16.40 5.07 -9.43
N VAL A 38 -15.90 4.36 -8.42
CA VAL A 38 -16.29 4.60 -7.04
C VAL A 38 -15.82 6.03 -6.76
N ALA A 39 -16.69 6.99 -7.05
CA ALA A 39 -16.50 8.36 -6.65
C ALA A 39 -16.53 8.33 -5.12
N VAL A 40 -15.34 8.35 -4.52
CA VAL A 40 -15.21 8.68 -3.11
C VAL A 40 -15.65 10.13 -3.01
N ALA A 41 -16.92 10.33 -2.68
CA ALA A 41 -17.42 11.63 -2.28
C ALA A 41 -16.67 12.00 -0.99
N ALA A 42 -15.58 12.73 -1.15
CA ALA A 42 -14.91 13.40 -0.05
C ALA A 42 -15.80 14.58 0.35
N THR A 43 -16.85 14.31 1.11
CA THR A 43 -17.41 15.31 2.01
C THR A 43 -16.30 15.57 3.02
N GLU A 44 -15.54 16.65 2.84
CA GLU A 44 -14.59 17.10 3.84
C GLU A 44 -15.37 17.41 5.11
N PRO A 45 -15.23 16.62 6.19
CA PRO A 45 -15.75 17.05 7.47
C PRO A 45 -14.92 18.25 7.89
N ALA A 46 -15.55 19.27 8.46
CA ALA A 46 -14.87 20.38 9.15
C ALA A 46 -14.20 19.92 10.48
N GLY A 47 -13.67 18.70 10.50
CA GLY A 47 -12.93 18.05 11.57
C GLY A 47 -11.62 17.46 11.02
N GLY A 48 -10.59 17.38 11.85
CA GLY A 48 -9.24 16.96 11.44
C GLY A 48 -9.22 15.67 10.59
N ARG A 49 -8.21 15.54 9.74
CA ARG A 49 -8.05 14.33 8.92
C ARG A 49 -7.59 13.20 9.82
N SER A 50 -8.30 12.08 9.81
CA SER A 50 -8.01 10.91 10.63
C SER A 50 -8.01 9.64 9.79
N ILE A 51 -7.09 8.73 10.09
CA ILE A 51 -7.04 7.39 9.49
C ILE A 51 -6.89 6.33 10.58
N SER A 52 -7.49 5.17 10.35
CA SER A 52 -7.39 4.01 11.23
C SER A 52 -6.78 2.84 10.46
N ILE A 53 -5.69 2.31 10.98
CA ILE A 53 -4.89 1.28 10.34
C ILE A 53 -5.05 -0.02 11.14
N PRO A 54 -5.64 -1.07 10.56
CA PRO A 54 -5.78 -2.35 11.24
C PRO A 54 -4.42 -3.01 11.44
N ARG A 55 -4.34 -3.83 12.49
CA ARG A 55 -3.19 -4.71 12.71
C ARG A 55 -3.14 -5.79 11.64
N ASP A 56 -1.96 -6.06 11.09
CA ASP A 56 -1.72 -7.14 10.12
C ASP A 56 -1.68 -8.52 10.80
N GLY A 57 -1.62 -9.59 10.01
CA GLY A 57 -1.56 -10.96 10.53
C GLY A 57 -0.31 -11.29 11.34
N ARG A 58 0.73 -10.44 11.31
CA ARG A 58 1.97 -10.59 12.08
C ARG A 58 1.96 -9.76 13.36
N GLY A 59 0.94 -8.93 13.55
CA GLY A 59 0.79 -8.09 14.72
C GLY A 59 1.30 -6.65 14.56
N HIS A 60 1.74 -6.26 13.36
CA HIS A 60 2.26 -4.92 13.05
C HIS A 60 1.20 -4.03 12.41
N PHE A 61 1.47 -2.73 12.32
CA PHE A 61 0.62 -1.80 11.57
C PHE A 61 1.36 -1.37 10.31
N GLN A 62 0.79 -1.70 9.16
CA GLN A 62 1.38 -1.41 7.86
C GLN A 62 0.55 -0.33 7.17
N THR A 63 1.23 0.63 6.56
CA THR A 63 0.57 1.73 5.86
C THR A 63 1.30 2.08 4.58
N GLU A 64 0.56 2.57 3.60
CA GLU A 64 1.14 3.17 2.40
C GLU A 64 1.22 4.69 2.61
N GLY A 65 2.38 5.24 2.27
CA GLY A 65 2.61 6.67 2.21
C GLY A 65 3.14 7.12 0.86
N ARG A 66 3.37 8.42 0.75
CA ARG A 66 4.07 9.05 -0.36
C ARG A 66 5.22 9.88 0.14
N VAL A 67 6.39 9.66 -0.44
CA VAL A 67 7.55 10.55 -0.33
C VAL A 67 7.67 11.26 -1.65
N ASP A 68 7.56 12.59 -1.63
CA ASP A 68 7.66 13.44 -2.83
C ASP A 68 6.75 12.95 -3.99
N GLY A 69 5.54 12.50 -3.63
CA GLY A 69 4.50 12.01 -4.57
C GLY A 69 4.63 10.54 -4.98
N GLN A 70 5.72 9.86 -4.66
CA GLN A 70 5.95 8.46 -5.01
C GLN A 70 5.58 7.51 -3.86
N ARG A 71 4.93 6.38 -4.18
CA ARG A 71 4.42 5.42 -3.18
C ARG A 71 5.55 4.66 -2.46
N ILE A 72 5.40 4.52 -1.15
CA ILE A 72 6.28 3.78 -0.25
C ILE A 72 5.45 3.09 0.85
N GLY A 73 5.84 1.86 1.21
CA GLY A 73 5.25 1.16 2.35
C GLY A 73 6.05 1.41 3.62
N PHE A 74 5.35 1.54 4.74
CA PHE A 74 5.93 1.67 6.07
C PHE A 74 5.26 0.75 7.08
N MET A 75 6.06 0.18 7.97
CA MET A 75 5.59 -0.29 9.26
C MET A 75 5.58 0.88 10.25
N ILE A 76 4.51 1.04 11.03
CA ILE A 76 4.48 2.01 12.12
C ILE A 76 5.28 1.46 13.30
N ASP A 77 6.29 2.21 13.72
CA ASP A 77 7.19 1.84 14.82
C ASP A 77 7.36 3.02 15.79
N THR A 78 6.69 2.96 16.93
CA THR A 78 6.80 3.97 17.99
C THR A 78 8.13 3.90 18.75
N GLY A 79 8.92 2.83 18.59
CA GLY A 79 10.27 2.70 19.13
C GLY A 79 11.33 3.39 18.26
N ALA A 80 11.03 3.68 16.99
CA ALA A 80 11.92 4.42 16.11
C ALA A 80 11.82 5.93 16.36
N SER A 81 12.92 6.56 16.80
CA SER A 81 12.93 8.01 17.06
C SER A 81 12.75 8.86 15.80
N VAL A 82 13.13 8.33 14.63
CA VAL A 82 13.02 8.98 13.33
C VAL A 82 12.45 8.00 12.30
N VAL A 83 11.94 8.52 11.17
CA VAL A 83 11.62 7.71 10.01
C VAL A 83 12.89 7.00 9.52
N ALA A 84 12.81 5.69 9.31
CA ALA A 84 13.92 4.88 8.83
C ALA A 84 13.60 4.34 7.44
N LEU A 85 14.48 4.59 6.49
CA LEU A 85 14.40 4.10 5.12
C LEU A 85 15.52 3.10 4.90
N ASN A 86 15.23 2.02 4.18
CA ASN A 86 16.30 1.19 3.65
C ASN A 86 16.89 1.82 2.38
N GLU A 87 18.12 1.44 2.03
CA GLU A 87 18.85 1.99 0.88
C GLU A 87 18.07 1.88 -0.42
N SER A 88 17.50 0.70 -0.67
CA SER A 88 16.72 0.41 -1.87
C SER A 88 15.51 1.34 -2.00
N SER A 89 14.79 1.61 -0.91
CA SER A 89 13.68 2.57 -0.92
C SER A 89 14.18 4.00 -1.06
N ALA A 90 15.15 4.44 -0.25
CA ALA A 90 15.69 5.79 -0.30
C ALA A 90 16.16 6.18 -1.72
N ALA A 91 16.84 5.26 -2.41
CA ALA A 91 17.34 5.46 -3.76
C ALA A 91 16.25 5.70 -4.83
N ARG A 92 15.01 5.25 -4.59
CA ARG A 92 13.86 5.47 -5.49
C ARG A 92 13.42 6.94 -5.52
N PHE A 93 13.61 7.64 -4.40
CA PHE A 93 13.24 9.06 -4.23
C PHE A 93 14.45 10.00 -4.37
N GLY A 94 15.57 9.50 -4.92
CA GLY A 94 16.78 10.30 -5.13
C GLY A 94 17.68 10.47 -3.89
N LEU A 95 17.33 9.85 -2.76
CA LEU A 95 18.15 9.87 -1.54
C LEU A 95 19.24 8.79 -1.66
N ARG A 96 20.45 9.20 -2.03
CA ARG A 96 21.60 8.30 -2.24
C ARG A 96 22.82 8.76 -1.44
N PRO A 97 22.87 8.44 -0.13
CA PRO A 97 24.01 8.79 0.69
C PRO A 97 25.28 8.09 0.18
N SER A 98 26.39 8.82 0.22
CA SER A 98 27.72 8.26 -0.01
C SER A 98 28.15 7.42 1.20
N ARG A 99 29.16 6.56 1.03
CA ARG A 99 29.67 5.74 2.15
C ARG A 99 30.13 6.57 3.36
N SER A 100 30.66 7.77 3.14
CA SER A 100 31.08 8.69 4.20
C SER A 100 29.92 9.30 5.00
N ASP A 101 28.71 9.29 4.44
CA ASP A 101 27.52 9.86 5.11
C ASP A 101 26.96 8.92 6.18
N TYR A 102 27.35 7.63 6.17
CA TYR A 102 27.00 6.62 7.18
C TYR A 102 27.83 6.80 8.46
N ASN A 103 27.78 7.99 9.03
CA ASN A 103 28.54 8.38 10.21
C ASN A 103 27.69 8.34 11.49
N ALA A 104 26.36 8.40 11.38
CA ALA A 104 25.45 8.30 12.51
C ALA A 104 25.36 6.85 13.00
N THR A 105 25.14 6.72 14.30
CA THR A 105 25.09 5.43 14.98
C THR A 105 23.67 5.23 15.52
N VAL A 106 23.03 4.12 15.14
CA VAL A 106 21.65 3.79 15.55
C VAL A 106 21.68 2.51 16.36
N SER A 107 21.03 2.55 17.53
CA SER A 107 20.79 1.37 18.35
C SER A 107 19.55 0.64 17.85
N THR A 108 19.71 -0.65 17.57
CA THR A 108 18.65 -1.56 17.16
C THR A 108 18.62 -2.77 18.09
N ALA A 109 17.60 -3.60 17.98
CA ALA A 109 17.52 -4.85 18.74
C ALA A 109 18.72 -5.79 18.48
N ASN A 110 19.30 -5.73 17.27
CA ASN A 110 20.43 -6.57 16.86
C ASN A 110 21.79 -5.91 17.12
N GLY A 111 21.81 -4.84 17.93
CA GLY A 111 23.00 -4.07 18.24
C GLY A 111 23.05 -2.75 17.47
N THR A 112 24.27 -2.27 17.22
CA THR A 112 24.48 -0.92 16.70
C THR A 112 24.85 -0.95 15.22
N ILE A 113 24.17 -0.14 14.42
CA ILE A 113 24.39 -0.01 12.97
C ILE A 113 24.77 1.43 12.62
N LYS A 114 25.54 1.59 11.54
CA LYS A 114 25.75 2.90 10.91
C LYS A 114 24.58 3.27 10.00
N ALA A 115 24.19 4.53 10.05
CA ALA A 115 23.12 5.10 9.24
C ALA A 115 23.52 6.47 8.70
N ALA A 116 22.94 6.86 7.57
CA ALA A 116 23.10 8.19 7.01
C ALA A 116 21.89 9.05 7.38
N ARG A 117 22.13 10.27 7.87
CA ARG A 117 21.06 11.23 8.15
C ARG A 117 20.54 11.81 6.85
N THR A 118 19.22 11.97 6.74
CA THR A 118 18.58 12.62 5.61
C THR A 118 17.35 13.39 6.07
N ARG A 119 16.72 14.12 5.15
CA ARG A 119 15.46 14.80 5.37
C ARG A 119 14.52 14.54 4.21
N ILE A 120 13.28 14.20 4.54
CA ILE A 120 12.20 14.04 3.59
C ILE A 120 11.46 15.37 3.49
N ALA A 121 11.36 15.94 2.29
CA ALA A 121 10.73 17.25 2.10
C ALA A 121 9.23 17.19 2.41
N MET A 122 8.55 16.16 1.92
CA MET A 122 7.14 15.92 2.20
C MET A 122 6.84 14.42 2.32
N LEU A 123 6.27 14.03 3.46
CA LEU A 123 5.78 12.69 3.73
C LEU A 123 4.27 12.74 3.95
N GLU A 124 3.54 11.99 3.14
CA GLU A 124 2.08 11.83 3.24
C GLU A 124 1.73 10.41 3.65
N VAL A 125 0.81 10.22 4.59
CA VAL A 125 0.24 8.91 4.95
C VAL A 125 -1.27 9.05 5.06
N GLY A 126 -2.02 8.38 4.19
CA GLY A 126 -3.50 8.44 4.20
C GLY A 126 -4.07 9.88 4.15
N GLY A 127 -3.37 10.80 3.46
CA GLY A 127 -3.71 12.21 3.38
C GLY A 127 -3.27 13.08 4.57
N LEU A 128 -2.62 12.51 5.59
CA LEU A 128 -1.90 13.25 6.63
C LEU A 128 -0.55 13.70 6.07
N VAL A 129 -0.30 15.00 6.00
CA VAL A 129 0.89 15.55 5.34
C VAL A 129 1.82 16.20 6.35
N VAL A 130 3.07 15.72 6.42
CA VAL A 130 4.12 16.31 7.26
C VAL A 130 5.29 16.71 6.37
N ARG A 131 5.81 17.91 6.59
CA ARG A 131 6.93 18.47 5.84
C ARG A 131 8.20 18.44 6.68
N ASP A 132 9.35 18.43 6.01
CA ASP A 132 10.67 18.56 6.63
C ASP A 132 10.92 17.49 7.71
N VAL A 133 10.62 16.23 7.36
CA VAL A 133 10.69 15.10 8.29
C VAL A 133 12.11 14.57 8.37
N ASP A 134 12.67 14.55 9.59
CA ASP A 134 13.96 13.93 9.84
C ASP A 134 13.88 12.42 9.62
N ALA A 135 14.85 11.90 8.88
CA ALA A 135 14.92 10.49 8.55
C ALA A 135 16.35 9.98 8.56
N MET A 136 16.49 8.66 8.54
CA MET A 136 17.76 7.98 8.36
C MET A 136 17.67 6.94 7.25
N VAL A 137 18.75 6.78 6.51
CA VAL A 137 18.94 5.69 5.55
C VAL A 137 19.85 4.65 6.19
N LEU A 138 19.37 3.40 6.23
CA LEU A 138 20.09 2.26 6.77
C LEU A 138 20.40 1.26 5.65
N PRO A 139 21.52 0.51 5.74
CA PRO A 139 21.80 -0.59 4.81
C PRO A 139 20.63 -1.57 4.73
N ASP A 140 20.32 -2.07 3.53
CA ASP A 140 19.20 -3.02 3.34
C ASP A 140 19.33 -4.28 4.22
N ALA A 141 20.57 -4.71 4.50
CA ALA A 141 20.85 -5.84 5.40
C ALA A 141 20.49 -5.58 6.87
N ALA A 142 20.37 -4.32 7.27
CA ALA A 142 20.03 -3.90 8.63
C ALA A 142 18.54 -3.53 8.79
N LEU A 143 17.85 -3.24 7.69
CA LEU A 143 16.47 -2.78 7.70
C LEU A 143 15.68 -3.38 6.52
N SER A 144 14.88 -4.40 6.81
CA SER A 144 14.09 -5.11 5.80
C SER A 144 12.88 -4.33 5.29
N GLU A 145 12.27 -3.50 6.14
CA GLU A 145 11.10 -2.68 5.80
C GLU A 145 11.26 -1.26 6.36
N ASN A 146 10.70 -0.27 5.67
CA ASN A 146 10.80 1.12 6.12
C ASN A 146 9.93 1.33 7.38
N LEU A 147 10.39 2.22 8.27
CA LEU A 147 9.72 2.49 9.54
C LEU A 147 9.19 3.92 9.57
N LEU A 148 7.92 4.07 9.93
CA LEU A 148 7.30 5.35 10.24
C LEU A 148 7.48 5.64 11.74
N GLY A 149 8.53 6.38 12.06
CA GLY A 149 8.92 6.70 13.43
C GLY A 149 8.36 8.00 13.98
N LEU A 150 8.84 8.37 15.18
CA LEU A 150 8.37 9.52 15.95
C LEU A 150 8.60 10.88 15.27
N SER A 151 9.60 11.02 14.39
CA SER A 151 9.79 12.27 13.63
C SER A 151 8.62 12.62 12.72
N PHE A 152 7.80 11.64 12.33
CA PHE A 152 6.51 11.85 11.68
C PHE A 152 5.37 11.83 12.71
N LEU A 153 5.28 10.79 13.54
CA LEU A 153 4.13 10.56 14.42
C LEU A 153 3.90 11.70 15.43
N SER A 154 4.96 12.28 15.97
CA SER A 154 4.87 13.39 16.92
C SER A 154 4.42 14.72 16.31
N ARG A 155 4.35 14.80 14.97
CA ARG A 155 3.86 15.98 14.24
C ARG A 155 2.34 15.95 14.01
N LEU A 156 1.71 14.83 14.34
CA LEU A 156 0.27 14.65 14.31
C LEU A 156 -0.36 15.19 15.61
N LYS A 157 -1.65 15.53 15.56
CA LYS A 157 -2.41 15.89 16.77
C LYS A 157 -2.58 14.69 17.70
N ARG A 158 -2.82 13.51 17.13
CA ARG A 158 -2.98 12.25 17.89
C ARG A 158 -2.41 11.08 17.10
N PHE A 159 -1.69 10.19 17.79
CA PHE A 159 -1.41 8.83 17.35
C PHE A 159 -1.66 7.89 18.52
N GLU A 160 -2.53 6.90 18.36
CA GLU A 160 -2.90 6.00 19.47
C GLU A 160 -3.25 4.61 18.98
N TYR A 161 -3.06 3.62 19.84
CA TYR A 161 -3.62 2.30 19.64
C TYR A 161 -4.98 2.20 20.34
N ALA A 162 -6.05 1.99 19.57
CA ALA A 162 -7.41 1.86 20.06
C ALA A 162 -8.15 0.77 19.29
N ASN A 163 -8.87 -0.10 20.01
CA ASN A 163 -9.75 -1.12 19.42
C ASN A 163 -9.07 -2.02 18.37
N GLY A 164 -7.81 -2.39 18.57
CA GLY A 164 -7.08 -3.22 17.60
C GLY A 164 -6.49 -2.46 16.42
N GLN A 165 -6.61 -1.12 16.37
CA GLN A 165 -6.14 -0.29 15.27
C GLN A 165 -5.18 0.80 15.75
N MET A 166 -4.32 1.25 14.84
CA MET A 166 -3.53 2.47 15.01
C MET A 166 -4.31 3.64 14.40
N VAL A 167 -4.69 4.61 15.22
CA VAL A 167 -5.40 5.82 14.82
C VAL A 167 -4.40 6.96 14.71
N LEU A 168 -4.39 7.65 13.57
CA LEU A 168 -3.53 8.80 13.29
C LEU A 168 -4.40 10.00 12.90
N GLU A 169 -4.23 11.15 13.55
CA GLU A 169 -5.05 12.35 13.33
C GLU A 169 -4.20 13.63 13.21
N GLN A 170 -4.51 14.46 12.22
CA GLN A 170 -3.85 15.75 11.96
C GLN A 170 -4.73 16.97 12.21
#